data_AF-A0A1N7INP2-F1
#
_entry.id   AF-A0A1N7INP2-F1
#
_cell.length_a   1.000
_cell.length_b   1.000
_cell.length_c   1.000
_cell.angle_alpha   90.00
_cell.angle_beta   90.00
_cell.angle_gamma   90.00
#
_symmetry.space_group_name_H-M   'P 1'
#
loop_
_entity.id
_entity.type
_entity.pdbx_description
1 polymer ?
#
loop_
_entity_poly.entity_id
_entity_poly.type
_entity_poly.pdbx_seq_one_letter_code
_entity_poly.pdbx_strand_id
1 'polypeptide(L)'
;KIRHQRRLLMSHPKHLKKEEKENLRIWLGENPELKKQWVALQKFRDVYRAKSYKKAKEALEDWYNHYLFEGASATKSIAKTILKWKEEILNHFTYKLTNARLEGTNNLIKTLKRRSYGCPNMYHFDLRIRMECRPPA
;
A
#
# COMPACT_ATOMS: atom_id res chain seq x y z
N LYS A 1 11.37 18.88 7.42
CA LYS A 1 10.64 18.45 8.64
C LYS A 1 9.54 17.41 8.34
N ILE A 2 8.53 17.71 7.48
CA ILE A 2 7.41 16.79 7.16
C ILE A 2 7.83 15.40 6.64
N ARG A 3 8.83 15.34 5.73
CA ARG A 3 9.32 14.05 5.19
C ARG A 3 9.85 13.10 6.27
N HIS A 4 10.54 13.66 7.27
CA HIS A 4 11.09 12.87 8.38
C HIS A 4 9.97 12.34 9.28
N GLN A 5 9.01 13.18 9.68
CA GLN A 5 7.85 12.78 10.47
C GLN A 5 7.02 11.71 9.77
N ARG A 6 6.73 11.90 8.48
CA ARG A 6 6.05 10.89 7.65
C ARG A 6 6.80 9.57 7.64
N ARG A 7 8.13 9.59 7.48
CA ARG A 7 8.93 8.36 7.52
C ARG A 7 8.76 7.66 8.86
N LEU A 8 8.78 8.36 9.99
CA LEU A 8 8.62 7.76 11.31
C LEU A 8 7.24 7.10 11.48
N LEU A 9 6.16 7.82 11.15
CA LEU A 9 4.79 7.30 11.20
C LEU A 9 4.61 6.08 10.29
N MET A 10 5.24 6.09 9.11
CA MET A 10 5.18 5.00 8.16
C MET A 10 6.19 3.90 8.42
N SER A 11 7.13 4.01 9.35
CA SER A 11 8.09 2.94 9.62
C SER A 11 7.53 1.94 10.62
N HIS A 12 7.98 0.69 10.55
CA HIS A 12 7.68 -0.26 11.62
C HIS A 12 8.57 0.07 12.83
N PRO A 13 8.04 0.06 14.08
CA PRO A 13 8.81 0.41 15.28
C PRO A 13 10.16 -0.29 15.41
N LYS A 14 10.27 -1.55 14.96
CA LYS A 14 11.51 -2.33 14.98
C LYS A 14 12.69 -1.69 14.21
N HIS A 15 12.41 -0.81 13.26
CA HIS A 15 13.42 -0.13 12.44
C HIS A 15 13.73 1.29 12.91
N LEU A 16 13.09 1.74 13.99
CA LEU A 16 13.29 3.08 14.54
C LEU A 16 14.37 3.09 15.62
N LYS A 17 15.18 4.16 15.63
CA LYS A 17 16.13 4.44 16.73
C LYS A 17 15.36 4.72 18.02
N LYS A 18 16.06 4.64 19.17
CA LYS A 18 15.45 4.87 20.49
C LYS A 18 14.80 6.27 20.58
N GLU A 19 15.50 7.31 20.14
CA GLU A 19 14.98 8.69 20.09
C GLU A 19 13.76 8.83 19.18
N GLU A 20 13.77 8.18 18.02
CA GLU A 20 12.67 8.22 17.06
C GLU A 20 11.41 7.54 17.59
N LYS A 21 11.57 6.46 18.37
CA LYS A 21 10.45 5.80 19.06
C LYS A 21 9.86 6.70 20.13
N GLU A 22 10.68 7.44 20.86
CA GLU A 22 10.19 8.37 21.88
C GLU A 22 9.40 9.52 21.26
N ASN A 23 9.93 10.12 20.19
CA ASN A 23 9.19 11.13 19.41
C ASN A 23 7.85 10.61 18.90
N LEU A 24 7.85 9.38 18.35
CA LEU A 24 6.62 8.74 17.91
C LEU A 24 5.64 8.52 19.07
N ARG A 25 6.12 8.09 20.25
CA ARG A 25 5.30 7.90 21.45
C ARG A 25 4.62 9.20 21.88
N ILE A 26 5.36 10.31 21.88
CA ILE A 26 4.84 11.64 22.21
C ILE A 26 3.74 12.03 21.23
N TRP A 27 4.00 11.99 19.92
CA TRP A 27 3.01 12.39 18.90
C TRP A 27 1.73 11.56 18.94
N LEU A 28 1.85 10.24 19.18
CA LEU A 28 0.69 9.36 19.32
C LEU A 28 -0.04 9.54 20.65
N GLY A 29 0.64 10.06 21.68
CA GLY A 29 0.02 10.45 22.96
C GLY A 29 -0.79 11.73 22.86
N GLU A 30 -0.28 12.70 22.11
CA GLU A 30 -0.94 14.00 21.87
C GLU A 30 -2.17 13.89 20.95
N ASN A 31 -2.19 12.91 20.04
CA ASN A 31 -3.27 12.74 19.09
C ASN A 31 -3.83 11.30 19.07
N PRO A 32 -4.91 11.03 19.82
CA PRO A 32 -5.53 9.71 19.90
C PRO A 32 -6.05 9.18 18.56
N GLU A 33 -6.54 10.05 17.68
CA GLU A 33 -7.04 9.63 16.37
C GLU A 33 -5.90 9.22 15.44
N LEU A 34 -4.79 9.97 15.44
CA LEU A 34 -3.57 9.57 14.74
C LEU A 34 -3.05 8.22 15.27
N LYS A 35 -3.10 8.00 16.58
CA LYS A 35 -2.74 6.73 17.20
C LYS A 35 -3.58 5.57 16.69
N LYS A 36 -4.91 5.71 16.62
CA LYS A 36 -5.79 4.67 16.06
C LYS A 36 -5.41 4.31 14.62
N GLN A 37 -5.19 5.31 13.78
CA GLN A 37 -4.78 5.09 12.37
C GLN A 37 -3.42 4.41 12.27
N TRP A 38 -2.46 4.85 13.08
CA TRP A 38 -1.12 4.28 13.11
C TRP A 38 -1.14 2.81 13.58
N VAL A 39 -1.92 2.49 14.61
CA VAL A 39 -2.09 1.10 15.09
C VAL A 39 -2.72 0.25 14.00
N ALA A 40 -3.75 0.75 13.32
CA ALA A 40 -4.39 0.03 12.20
C ALA A 40 -3.38 -0.31 11.10
N LEU A 41 -2.52 0.64 10.72
CA LEU A 41 -1.45 0.41 9.75
C LEU A 41 -0.47 -0.68 10.22
N GLN A 42 -0.02 -0.64 11.48
CA GLN A 42 0.93 -1.66 11.98
C GLN A 42 0.27 -3.05 12.01
N LYS A 43 -0.97 -3.15 12.48
CA LYS A 43 -1.73 -4.41 12.49
C LYS A 43 -1.94 -4.96 11.09
N PHE A 44 -2.18 -4.10 10.10
CA PHE A 44 -2.31 -4.53 8.71
C PHE A 44 -1.02 -5.12 8.14
N ARG A 45 0.15 -4.61 8.58
CA ARG A 45 1.45 -5.18 8.17
C ARG A 45 1.66 -6.58 8.70
N ASP A 46 1.08 -6.91 9.85
CA ASP A 46 1.18 -8.25 10.41
C ASP A 46 0.39 -9.26 9.56
N VAL A 47 -0.68 -8.85 8.88
CA VAL A 47 -1.35 -9.67 7.85
C VAL A 47 -0.37 -10.09 6.76
N TYR A 48 0.42 -9.15 6.22
CA TYR A 48 1.45 -9.42 5.20
C TYR A 48 2.67 -10.20 5.71
N ARG A 49 2.82 -10.35 7.03
CA ARG A 49 3.86 -11.21 7.63
C ARG A 49 3.39 -12.64 7.85
N ALA A 50 2.11 -12.93 7.64
CA ALA A 50 1.59 -14.29 7.73
C ALA A 50 2.33 -15.22 6.76
N LYS A 51 2.76 -16.38 7.27
CA LYS A 51 3.55 -17.36 6.51
C LYS A 51 2.73 -18.27 5.61
N SER A 52 1.41 -18.20 5.66
CA SER A 52 0.50 -19.08 4.93
C SER A 52 -0.79 -18.36 4.58
N TYR A 53 -1.44 -18.77 3.48
CA TYR A 53 -2.76 -18.27 3.07
C TYR A 53 -3.79 -18.32 4.22
N LYS A 54 -3.90 -19.46 4.92
CA LYS A 54 -4.88 -19.64 6.02
C LYS A 54 -4.71 -18.57 7.11
N LYS A 55 -3.50 -18.44 7.66
CA LYS A 55 -3.18 -17.40 8.66
C LYS A 55 -3.37 -15.98 8.14
N ALA A 56 -3.07 -15.74 6.86
CA ALA A 56 -3.26 -14.43 6.24
C ALA A 56 -4.75 -14.08 6.14
N LYS A 57 -5.58 -15.06 5.77
CA LYS A 57 -7.03 -14.92 5.70
C LYS A 57 -7.60 -14.60 7.08
N GLU A 58 -7.31 -15.42 8.09
CA GLU A 58 -7.75 -15.18 9.47
C GLU A 58 -7.34 -13.77 9.95
N ALA A 59 -6.06 -13.40 9.78
CA ALA A 59 -5.57 -12.09 10.19
C ALA A 59 -6.21 -10.92 9.42
N LEU A 60 -6.51 -11.11 8.13
CA LEU A 60 -7.18 -10.10 7.31
C LEU A 60 -8.63 -9.91 7.73
N GLU A 61 -9.34 -11.01 8.00
CA GLU A 61 -10.72 -11.02 8.49
C GLU A 61 -10.83 -10.33 9.85
N ASP A 62 -9.97 -10.70 10.80
CA ASP A 62 -9.88 -10.03 12.10
C ASP A 62 -9.62 -8.53 11.95
N TRP A 63 -8.71 -8.16 11.03
CA TRP A 63 -8.34 -6.78 10.81
C TRP A 63 -9.53 -5.95 10.31
N TYR A 64 -10.19 -6.34 9.22
CA TYR A 64 -11.29 -5.52 8.69
C TYR A 64 -12.51 -5.56 9.60
N ASN A 65 -12.80 -6.69 10.28
CA ASN A 65 -13.93 -6.78 11.22
C ASN A 65 -13.76 -5.78 12.35
N HIS A 66 -12.58 -5.71 12.96
CA HIS A 66 -12.31 -4.74 14.02
C HIS A 66 -12.38 -3.29 13.50
N TYR A 67 -11.69 -2.97 12.41
CA TYR A 67 -11.57 -1.58 11.95
C TYR A 67 -12.78 -1.04 11.19
N LEU A 68 -13.73 -1.88 10.75
CA LEU A 68 -15.03 -1.43 10.23
C LEU A 68 -15.87 -0.75 11.31
N PHE A 69 -15.82 -1.26 12.55
CA PHE A 69 -16.66 -0.76 13.65
C PHE A 69 -15.89 0.21 14.56
N GLU A 70 -14.65 -0.11 14.93
CA GLU A 70 -13.86 0.64 15.91
C GLU A 70 -12.81 1.59 15.30
N GLY A 71 -12.61 1.54 13.98
CA GLY A 71 -11.63 2.37 13.30
C GLY A 71 -11.98 3.87 13.28
N ALA A 72 -10.97 4.72 13.09
CA ALA A 72 -11.21 6.12 12.72
C ALA A 72 -11.93 6.21 11.35
N SER A 73 -12.58 7.33 11.04
CA SER A 73 -13.34 7.50 9.79
C SER A 73 -12.55 7.10 8.53
N ALA A 74 -11.30 7.57 8.42
CA ALA A 74 -10.40 7.19 7.33
C ALA A 74 -10.11 5.68 7.31
N THR A 75 -9.85 5.08 8.47
CA THR A 75 -9.59 3.63 8.59
C THR A 75 -10.81 2.80 8.20
N LYS A 76 -12.03 3.23 8.56
CA LYS A 76 -13.28 2.55 8.15
C LYS A 76 -13.43 2.51 6.63
N SER A 77 -13.15 3.63 5.94
CA SER A 77 -13.18 3.71 4.48
C SER A 77 -12.16 2.76 3.83
N ILE A 78 -10.94 2.72 4.38
CA ILE A 78 -9.90 1.79 3.95
C ILE A 78 -10.34 0.34 4.20
N ALA A 79 -10.94 0.04 5.34
CA ALA A 79 -11.42 -1.30 5.68
C ALA A 79 -12.51 -1.80 4.73
N LYS A 80 -13.47 -0.93 4.35
CA LYS A 80 -14.46 -1.26 3.30
C LYS A 80 -13.80 -1.58 1.96
N THR A 81 -12.77 -0.83 1.59
CA THR A 81 -12.01 -1.07 0.36
C THR A 81 -11.26 -2.40 0.43
N ILE A 82 -10.58 -2.68 1.55
CA ILE A 82 -9.88 -3.95 1.76
C ILE A 82 -10.85 -5.13 1.71
N LEU A 83 -12.02 -5.01 2.33
CA LEU A 83 -13.06 -6.05 2.28
C LEU A 83 -13.50 -6.34 0.84
N LYS A 84 -13.68 -5.29 0.02
CA LYS A 84 -14.03 -5.43 -1.40
C LYS A 84 -12.95 -6.17 -2.21
N TRP A 85 -11.68 -5.93 -1.90
CA TRP A 85 -10.52 -6.49 -2.62
C TRP A 85 -9.85 -7.67 -1.88
N LYS A 86 -10.57 -8.33 -0.97
CA LYS A 86 -10.00 -9.33 -0.07
C LYS A 86 -9.41 -10.53 -0.82
N GLU A 87 -10.04 -10.93 -1.92
CA GLU A 87 -9.62 -12.10 -2.70
C GLU A 87 -8.29 -11.82 -3.40
N GLU A 88 -8.15 -10.65 -4.02
CA GLU A 88 -6.93 -10.21 -4.70
C GLU A 88 -5.78 -10.00 -3.72
N ILE A 89 -6.07 -9.46 -2.53
CA ILE A 89 -5.09 -9.35 -1.44
C ILE A 89 -4.63 -10.76 -1.02
N LEU A 90 -5.54 -11.71 -0.86
CA LEU A 90 -5.20 -13.07 -0.44
C LEU A 90 -4.49 -13.87 -1.54
N ASN A 91 -4.76 -13.60 -2.81
CA ASN A 91 -4.07 -14.21 -3.95
C ASN A 91 -2.56 -13.95 -3.93
N HIS A 92 -2.10 -12.84 -3.33
CA HIS A 92 -0.68 -12.62 -3.09
C HIS A 92 -0.03 -13.74 -2.26
N PHE A 93 -0.74 -14.33 -1.31
CA PHE A 93 -0.18 -15.38 -0.45
C PHE A 93 -0.06 -16.74 -1.16
N THR A 94 -0.88 -16.95 -2.20
CA THR A 94 -0.84 -18.17 -3.04
C THR A 94 0.17 -18.03 -4.16
N TYR A 95 0.04 -16.98 -4.97
CA TYR A 95 0.79 -16.84 -6.22
C TYR A 95 2.02 -15.95 -6.12
N LYS A 96 2.18 -15.20 -5.02
CA LYS A 96 3.24 -14.20 -4.81
C LYS A 96 3.36 -13.16 -5.93
N LEU A 97 2.28 -13.01 -6.72
CA LEU A 97 2.18 -11.99 -7.73
C LEU A 97 2.10 -10.63 -7.05
N THR A 98 2.77 -9.66 -7.66
CA THR A 98 2.76 -8.27 -7.22
C THR A 98 2.40 -7.39 -8.41
N ASN A 99 1.78 -6.25 -8.15
CA ASN A 99 1.49 -5.26 -9.18
C ASN A 99 2.76 -4.55 -9.68
N ALA A 100 3.95 -4.86 -9.17
CA ALA A 100 5.20 -4.18 -9.50
C ALA A 100 5.48 -4.17 -11.01
N ARG A 101 5.23 -5.28 -11.72
CA ARG A 101 5.40 -5.34 -13.18
C ARG A 101 4.41 -4.43 -13.90
N LEU A 102 3.14 -4.45 -13.49
CA LEU A 102 2.10 -3.57 -14.05
C LEU A 102 2.38 -2.10 -13.78
N GLU A 103 2.85 -1.76 -12.57
CA GLU A 103 3.30 -0.43 -12.20
C GLU A 103 4.50 0.05 -13.02
N GLY A 104 5.46 -0.84 -13.28
CA GLY A 104 6.59 -0.59 -14.17
C GLY A 104 6.13 -0.22 -15.59
N THR A 105 5.24 -1.02 -16.17
CA THR A 105 4.64 -0.74 -17.48
C THR A 105 3.87 0.59 -17.48
N ASN A 106 3.06 0.84 -16.45
CA ASN A 106 2.33 2.10 -16.31
C ASN A 106 3.25 3.32 -16.22
N ASN A 107 4.39 3.20 -15.54
CA ASN A 107 5.39 4.27 -15.45
C ASN A 107 6.11 4.50 -16.79
N LEU A 108 6.38 3.44 -17.55
CA LEU A 108 6.93 3.53 -18.91
C LEU A 108 5.96 4.28 -19.84
N ILE A 109 4.68 3.89 -19.84
CA ILE A 109 3.62 4.57 -20.62
C ILE A 109 3.49 6.05 -20.23
N LYS A 110 3.51 6.36 -18.92
CA LYS A 110 3.50 7.76 -18.44
C LYS A 110 4.73 8.56 -18.87
N THR A 111 5.89 7.90 -19.00
CA THR A 111 7.13 8.53 -19.47
C THR A 111 7.07 8.78 -20.97
N LEU A 112 6.58 7.81 -21.73
CA LEU A 112 6.29 7.94 -23.15
C LEU A 112 5.36 9.12 -23.44
N LYS A 113 4.23 9.19 -22.72
CA LYS A 113 3.26 10.29 -22.85
C LYS A 113 3.88 11.67 -22.57
N ARG A 114 4.79 11.76 -21.59
CA ARG A 114 5.49 13.01 -21.24
C ARG A 114 6.49 13.44 -22.32
N ARG A 115 7.21 12.50 -22.92
CA ARG A 115 8.21 12.77 -23.98
C ARG A 115 7.57 13.05 -25.34
N SER A 116 6.35 12.58 -25.56
CA SER A 116 5.65 12.75 -26.84
C SER A 116 4.86 14.05 -26.95
N TYR A 117 4.88 14.93 -25.93
CA TYR A 117 4.25 16.26 -25.91
C TYR A 117 2.85 16.34 -26.53
N GLY A 118 2.02 15.33 -26.25
CA GLY A 118 0.70 15.16 -26.86
C GLY A 118 0.81 14.52 -28.25
N CYS A 119 0.89 13.18 -28.30
CA CYS A 119 0.65 12.45 -29.54
C CYS A 119 -0.81 12.68 -29.95
N PRO A 120 -1.11 13.40 -31.04
CA PRO A 120 -2.49 13.64 -31.46
C PRO A 120 -3.12 12.36 -32.04
N ASN A 121 -2.29 11.46 -32.55
CA ASN A 121 -2.69 10.18 -33.11
C ASN A 121 -2.51 9.05 -32.07
N MET A 122 -3.63 8.55 -31.54
CA MET A 122 -3.62 7.43 -30.58
C MET A 122 -3.04 6.14 -31.20
N TYR A 123 -3.27 5.89 -32.48
CA TYR A 123 -2.73 4.70 -33.15
C TYR A 123 -1.20 4.66 -33.13
N HIS A 124 -0.53 5.79 -33.39
CA HIS A 124 0.93 5.88 -33.28
C HIS A 124 1.43 5.74 -31.84
N PHE A 125 0.65 6.23 -30.86
CA PHE A 125 0.98 6.06 -29.46
C PHE A 125 0.91 4.59 -29.02
N ASP A 126 -0.13 3.87 -29.46
CA ASP A 126 -0.28 2.43 -29.22
C ASP A 126 0.85 1.61 -29.83
N LEU A 127 1.24 1.91 -31.08
CA LEU A 127 2.39 1.26 -31.72
C LEU A 127 3.67 1.46 -30.90
N ARG A 128 3.90 2.68 -30.42
CA ARG A 128 5.07 2.99 -29.60
C ARG A 128 5.05 2.27 -28.25
N ILE A 129 3.89 2.19 -27.60
CA ILE A 129 3.73 1.37 -26.38
C ILE A 129 4.08 -0.08 -26.66
N ARG A 130 3.57 -0.69 -27.74
CA ARG A 130 3.86 -2.09 -28.08
C ARG A 130 5.34 -2.33 -28.40
N MET A 131 6.01 -1.36 -29.04
CA MET A 131 7.44 -1.45 -29.34
C MET A 131 8.31 -1.38 -28.08
N GLU A 132 8.00 -0.48 -27.14
CA GLU A 132 8.83 -0.24 -25.95
C GLU A 132 8.44 -1.13 -24.75
N CYS A 133 7.16 -1.49 -24.59
CA CYS A 133 6.68 -2.38 -23.52
C CYS A 133 6.72 -3.86 -23.92
N ARG A 134 7.85 -4.33 -24.49
CA ARG A 134 7.97 -5.76 -24.83
C ARG A 134 7.83 -6.63 -23.57
N PRO A 135 7.12 -7.77 -23.62
CA PRO A 135 7.30 -8.79 -22.59
C PRO A 135 8.79 -9.20 -22.57
N PRO A 136 9.39 -9.45 -21.38
CA PRO A 136 10.72 -10.05 -21.34
C PRO A 136 10.66 -11.37 -22.11
N ALA A 137 11.69 -11.59 -22.94
CA ALA A 137 11.91 -12.88 -23.60
C ALA A 137 12.05 -14.01 -22.58
#